data_AF-A0A536RMR9-F1
#
_entry.id   AF-A0A536RMR9-F1
#
_cell.length_a   1.000
_cell.length_b   1.000
_cell.length_c   1.000
_cell.angle_alpha   90.00
_cell.angle_beta   90.00
_cell.angle_gamma   90.00
#
_symmetry.space_group_name_H-M   'P 1'
#
loop_
_entity.id
_entity.type
_entity.pdbx_description
1 polymer ?
#
loop_
_entity_poly.entity_id
_entity_poly.type
_entity_poly.pdbx_seq_one_letter_code
_entity_poly.pdbx_strand_id
1 'polypeptide(L)'
;MLWPVDTFGAVAAAVSIVAGAIAAVAGFGIGSVLTPVLSLRFDVRLAIAIVSLPHVAGTLVRFILVRAHIDRRVLLGFGVASAIGGLVGAALQAVVQSSVLAIVFGALLVFAGLGSLTGFARRMRFGDRNLALVGGALSGLLGGLVGNQGGIRAAALLGFDVDKEAFVATATAVALVVDVS
;
A
#
# COMPACT_ATOMS: atom_id res chain seq x y z
N MET A 1 26.24 -14.31 11.44
CA MET A 1 25.91 -15.71 11.11
C MET A 1 25.03 -15.69 9.86
N LEU A 2 25.62 -15.91 8.69
CA LEU A 2 24.94 -15.81 7.40
C LEU A 2 24.30 -17.16 7.09
N TRP A 3 22.98 -17.19 6.88
CA TRP A 3 22.21 -18.39 6.61
C TRP A 3 22.70 -19.14 5.35
N PRO A 4 22.62 -20.48 5.31
CA PRO A 4 22.74 -21.25 4.08
C PRO A 4 21.75 -20.76 3.01
N VAL A 5 22.17 -20.70 1.75
CA VAL A 5 21.39 -20.09 0.64
C VAL A 5 20.04 -20.78 0.43
N ASP A 6 20.02 -22.11 0.60
CA ASP A 6 18.87 -23.00 0.55
C ASP A 6 17.84 -22.69 1.64
N THR A 7 18.27 -22.51 2.89
CA THR A 7 17.37 -22.18 4.00
C THR A 7 16.72 -20.81 3.85
N PHE A 8 17.47 -19.80 3.40
CA PHE A 8 16.93 -18.47 3.16
C PHE A 8 15.91 -18.46 2.01
N GLY A 9 16.19 -19.21 0.93
CA GLY A 9 15.25 -19.38 -0.18
C GLY A 9 13.93 -20.00 0.25
N ALA A 10 13.98 -21.04 1.10
CA ALA A 10 12.78 -21.68 1.65
C ALA A 10 11.95 -20.71 2.52
N VAL A 11 12.60 -19.92 3.38
CA VAL A 11 11.92 -18.89 4.18
C VAL A 11 11.29 -17.83 3.29
N ALA A 12 12.03 -17.32 2.29
CA ALA A 12 11.52 -16.33 1.36
C ALA A 12 10.31 -16.84 0.56
N ALA A 13 10.31 -18.11 0.15
CA ALA A 13 9.18 -18.74 -0.52
C ALA A 13 7.95 -18.85 0.41
N ALA A 14 8.13 -19.32 1.64
CA ALA A 14 7.05 -19.41 2.62
C ALA A 14 6.45 -18.03 2.94
N VAL A 15 7.31 -17.03 3.15
CA VAL A 15 6.91 -15.63 3.37
C VAL A 15 6.16 -15.08 2.16
N SER A 16 6.56 -15.43 0.93
CA SER A 16 5.87 -15.00 -0.29
C SER A 16 4.44 -15.54 -0.36
N ILE A 17 4.22 -16.79 0.04
CA ILE A 17 2.89 -17.39 0.12
C ILE A 17 2.03 -16.65 1.16
N VAL A 18 2.57 -16.43 2.35
CA VAL A 18 1.88 -15.71 3.42
C VAL A 18 1.53 -14.29 2.99
N ALA A 19 2.47 -13.58 2.36
CA ALA A 19 2.26 -12.23 1.87
C ALA A 19 1.21 -12.17 0.76
N GLY A 20 1.17 -13.17 -0.12
CA GLY A 20 0.10 -13.34 -1.11
C GLY A 20 -1.27 -13.56 -0.47
N ALA A 21 -1.36 -14.41 0.57
CA ALA A 21 -2.59 -14.65 1.30
C ALA A 21 -3.09 -13.39 2.03
N ILE A 22 -2.20 -12.67 2.71
CA ILE A 22 -2.51 -11.36 3.33
C ILE A 22 -3.01 -10.40 2.25
N ALA A 23 -2.31 -10.32 1.11
CA ALA A 23 -2.68 -9.46 0.00
C ALA A 23 -4.04 -9.82 -0.61
N ALA A 24 -4.41 -11.10 -0.67
CA ALA A 24 -5.71 -11.53 -1.18
C ALA A 24 -6.87 -11.00 -0.32
N VAL A 25 -6.69 -10.91 1.00
CA VAL A 25 -7.71 -10.44 1.94
C VAL A 25 -7.68 -8.93 2.14
N ALA A 26 -6.48 -8.36 2.23
CA ALA A 26 -6.29 -6.95 2.61
C ALA A 26 -6.17 -5.99 1.42
N GLY A 27 -5.96 -6.48 0.20
CA GLY A 27 -5.72 -5.62 -0.97
C GLY A 27 -4.30 -5.00 -1.02
N PHE A 28 -3.42 -5.32 -0.08
CA PHE A 28 -1.99 -4.93 -0.05
C PHE A 28 -1.19 -5.89 0.84
N GLY A 29 0.15 -5.80 0.85
CA GLY A 29 0.98 -6.49 1.85
C GLY A 29 2.20 -7.22 1.30
N ILE A 30 2.25 -7.55 0.00
CA ILE A 30 3.41 -8.21 -0.62
C ILE A 30 4.69 -7.42 -0.35
N GLY A 31 4.71 -6.13 -0.68
CA GLY A 31 5.88 -5.28 -0.44
C GLY A 31 6.23 -5.16 1.04
N SER A 32 5.23 -4.94 1.89
CA SER A 32 5.41 -4.72 3.34
C SER A 32 5.96 -5.95 4.07
N VAL A 33 5.66 -7.16 3.58
CA VAL A 33 6.06 -8.43 4.21
C VAL A 33 7.36 -8.98 3.61
N LEU A 34 7.54 -8.95 2.28
CA LEU A 34 8.76 -9.48 1.66
C LEU A 34 9.97 -8.57 1.87
N THR A 35 9.81 -7.24 1.84
CA THR A 35 10.95 -6.31 1.87
C THR A 35 11.80 -6.49 3.13
N PRO A 36 11.23 -6.52 4.37
CA PRO A 36 12.01 -6.72 5.58
C PRO A 36 12.75 -8.06 5.59
N VAL A 37 12.14 -9.13 5.07
CA VAL A 37 12.75 -10.46 5.01
C VAL A 37 13.91 -10.50 4.02
N LEU A 38 13.75 -9.88 2.84
CA LEU A 38 14.83 -9.78 1.86
C LEU A 38 15.96 -8.85 2.33
N SER A 39 15.65 -7.79 3.08
CA SER A 39 16.64 -6.89 3.66
C SER A 39 17.53 -7.54 4.74
N LEU A 40 17.21 -8.75 5.21
CA LEU A 40 18.11 -9.52 6.07
C LEU A 40 19.35 -10.05 5.33
N ARG A 41 19.31 -10.11 3.99
CA ARG A 41 20.39 -10.65 3.15
C ARG A 41 20.85 -9.72 2.05
N PHE A 42 19.95 -8.90 1.52
CA PHE A 42 20.23 -7.94 0.48
C PHE A 42 20.19 -6.53 1.06
N ASP A 43 20.88 -5.59 0.42
CA ASP A 43 20.67 -4.19 0.74
C ASP A 43 19.22 -3.79 0.43
N VAL A 44 18.74 -2.71 1.05
CA VAL A 44 17.35 -2.27 0.93
C VAL A 44 16.96 -1.97 -0.52
N ARG A 45 17.87 -1.43 -1.34
CA ARG A 45 17.56 -1.10 -2.75
C ARG A 45 17.38 -2.38 -3.56
N LEU A 46 18.29 -3.35 -3.39
CA LEU A 46 18.20 -4.64 -4.06
C LEU A 46 16.99 -5.45 -3.57
N ALA A 47 16.68 -5.42 -2.27
CA ALA A 47 15.49 -6.03 -1.72
C ALA A 47 14.22 -5.47 -2.39
N ILE A 48 14.08 -4.14 -2.47
CA ILE A 48 12.95 -3.48 -3.16
C ILE A 48 12.88 -3.90 -4.63
N ALA A 49 14.01 -3.94 -5.32
CA ALA A 49 14.07 -4.36 -6.72
C ALA A 49 13.59 -5.81 -6.90
N ILE A 50 14.03 -6.74 -6.04
CA ILE A 50 13.59 -8.14 -6.08
C ILE A 50 12.09 -8.26 -5.78
N VAL A 51 11.56 -7.49 -4.83
CA VAL A 51 10.13 -7.50 -4.46
C VAL A 51 9.22 -6.98 -5.57
N SER A 52 9.71 -6.09 -6.43
CA SER A 52 8.89 -5.47 -7.49
C SER A 52 8.23 -6.51 -8.41
N LEU A 53 8.95 -7.59 -8.76
CA LEU A 53 8.44 -8.66 -9.63
C LEU A 53 7.26 -9.43 -9.02
N PRO A 54 7.38 -10.08 -7.85
CA PRO A 54 6.25 -10.76 -7.23
C PRO A 54 5.14 -9.78 -6.81
N HIS A 55 5.48 -8.52 -6.51
CA HIS A 55 4.49 -7.50 -6.21
C HIS A 55 3.58 -7.21 -7.42
N VAL A 56 4.17 -6.85 -8.57
CA VAL A 56 3.42 -6.56 -9.80
C VAL A 56 2.64 -7.80 -10.24
N ALA A 57 3.27 -8.97 -10.26
CA ALA A 57 2.61 -10.21 -10.65
C ALA A 57 1.42 -10.54 -9.72
N GLY A 58 1.61 -10.49 -8.41
CA GLY A 58 0.57 -10.78 -7.43
C GLY A 58 -0.59 -9.78 -7.49
N THR A 59 -0.27 -8.48 -7.62
CA THR A 59 -1.27 -7.42 -7.75
C THR A 59 -2.07 -7.58 -9.05
N LEU A 60 -1.42 -7.94 -10.17
CA LEU A 60 -2.08 -8.15 -11.46
C LEU A 60 -3.00 -9.38 -11.46
N VAL A 61 -2.51 -10.52 -10.95
CA VAL A 61 -3.32 -11.75 -10.80
C VAL A 61 -4.55 -11.45 -9.96
N ARG A 62 -4.36 -10.81 -8.79
CA ARG A 62 -5.47 -10.43 -7.92
C ARG A 62 -6.44 -9.50 -8.66
N PHE A 63 -5.96 -8.48 -9.37
CA PHE A 63 -6.80 -7.58 -10.15
C PHE A 63 -7.70 -8.35 -11.12
N ILE A 64 -7.12 -9.27 -11.91
CA ILE A 64 -7.88 -10.07 -12.87
C ILE A 64 -8.98 -10.88 -12.16
N LEU A 65 -8.68 -11.46 -10.99
CA LEU A 65 -9.64 -12.26 -10.22
C LEU A 65 -10.79 -11.44 -9.64
N VAL A 66 -10.53 -10.23 -9.13
CA VAL A 66 -11.53 -9.45 -8.39
C VAL A 66 -12.12 -8.27 -9.17
N ARG A 67 -11.67 -8.01 -10.41
CA ARG A 67 -12.05 -6.82 -11.22
C ARG A 67 -13.56 -6.59 -11.38
N ALA A 68 -14.37 -7.63 -11.29
CA ALA A 68 -15.83 -7.53 -11.42
C ALA A 68 -16.47 -6.67 -10.32
N HIS A 69 -15.82 -6.55 -9.16
CA HIS A 69 -16.35 -5.86 -7.98
C HIS A 69 -15.81 -4.43 -7.82
N ILE A 70 -15.07 -3.90 -8.80
CA ILE A 70 -14.46 -2.57 -8.70
C ILE A 70 -15.56 -1.49 -8.56
N ASP A 71 -15.47 -0.68 -7.51
CA ASP A 71 -16.25 0.55 -7.41
C ASP A 71 -15.59 1.64 -8.27
N ARG A 72 -16.22 1.94 -9.41
CA ARG A 72 -15.69 2.92 -10.38
C ARG A 72 -15.69 4.35 -9.82
N ARG A 73 -16.63 4.69 -8.93
CA ARG A 73 -16.72 6.03 -8.34
C ARG A 73 -15.54 6.27 -7.41
N VAL A 74 -15.21 5.28 -6.58
CA VAL A 74 -14.04 5.33 -5.70
C VAL A 74 -12.75 5.26 -6.53
N LEU A 75 -12.64 4.36 -7.51
CA LEU A 75 -11.45 4.25 -8.35
C LEU A 75 -11.12 5.56 -9.08
N LEU A 76 -12.11 6.23 -9.69
CA LEU A 76 -11.88 7.47 -10.44
C LEU A 76 -11.63 8.67 -9.54
N GLY A 77 -12.29 8.75 -8.37
CA GLY A 77 -12.08 9.84 -7.42
C GLY A 77 -10.80 9.62 -6.60
N PHE A 78 -10.80 8.58 -5.77
CA PHE A 78 -9.70 8.28 -4.86
C PHE A 78 -8.46 7.81 -5.62
N GLY A 79 -8.61 6.90 -6.59
CA GLY A 79 -7.47 6.27 -7.26
C GLY A 79 -6.61 7.23 -8.08
N VAL A 80 -7.24 8.02 -8.94
CA VAL A 80 -6.54 9.04 -9.75
C VAL A 80 -5.89 10.09 -8.85
N ALA A 81 -6.62 10.57 -7.83
CA ALA A 81 -6.05 11.53 -6.89
C ALA A 81 -4.87 10.93 -6.09
N SER A 82 -4.93 9.64 -5.73
CA SER A 82 -3.82 8.93 -5.09
C SER A 82 -2.60 8.79 -5.99
N ALA A 83 -2.76 8.52 -7.28
CA ALA A 83 -1.62 8.46 -8.19
C ALA A 83 -0.93 9.83 -8.33
N ILE A 84 -1.72 10.90 -8.51
CA ILE A 84 -1.19 12.27 -8.57
C ILE A 84 -0.50 12.63 -7.25
N GLY A 85 -1.16 12.39 -6.12
CA GLY A 85 -0.58 12.62 -4.80
C GLY A 85 0.70 11.82 -4.59
N GLY A 86 0.73 10.55 -4.99
CA GLY A 86 1.86 9.63 -4.90
C GLY A 86 3.08 10.14 -5.65
N LEU A 87 2.90 10.58 -6.89
CA LEU A 87 3.95 11.19 -7.70
C LEU A 87 4.50 12.46 -7.04
N VAL A 88 3.61 13.34 -6.57
CA VAL A 88 4.02 14.57 -5.86
C VAL A 88 4.79 14.23 -4.58
N GLY A 89 4.33 13.23 -3.82
CA GLY A 89 4.98 12.77 -2.60
C GLY A 89 6.36 12.17 -2.85
N ALA A 90 6.49 11.34 -3.88
CA ALA A 90 7.78 10.77 -4.29
C ALA A 90 8.75 11.87 -4.78
N ALA A 91 8.27 12.85 -5.54
CA ALA A 91 9.08 14.00 -5.96
C ALA A 91 9.54 14.84 -4.77
N LEU A 92 8.65 15.09 -3.80
CA LEU A 92 8.99 15.78 -2.56
C LEU A 92 9.99 14.99 -1.71
N GLN A 93 9.88 13.66 -1.67
CA GLN A 93 10.82 12.80 -0.96
C GLN A 93 12.26 13.04 -1.41
N ALA A 94 12.49 13.33 -2.69
CA ALA A 94 13.84 13.56 -3.24
C ALA A 94 14.49 14.86 -2.72
N VAL A 95 13.71 15.82 -2.23
CA VAL A 95 14.19 17.13 -1.75
C VAL A 95 14.03 17.33 -0.23
N VAL A 96 13.29 16.46 0.44
CA VAL A 96 13.05 16.52 1.90
C VAL A 96 14.16 15.78 2.67
N GLN A 97 14.67 16.40 3.73
CA GLN A 97 15.68 15.79 4.60
C GLN A 97 15.16 14.53 5.31
N SER A 98 16.02 13.50 5.44
CA SER A 98 15.66 12.20 6.00
C SER A 98 15.07 12.26 7.41
N SER A 99 15.51 13.21 8.24
CA SER A 99 14.98 13.40 9.60
C SER A 99 13.52 13.88 9.61
N VAL A 100 13.15 14.75 8.68
CA VAL A 100 11.77 15.25 8.54
C VAL A 100 10.87 14.10 8.06
N LEU A 101 11.36 13.30 7.11
CA LEU A 101 10.64 12.13 6.60
C LEU A 101 10.36 11.10 7.71
N ALA A 102 11.35 10.85 8.58
CA ALA A 102 11.20 9.96 9.72
C ALA A 102 10.17 10.47 10.75
N ILE A 103 10.15 11.79 11.00
CA ILE A 103 9.14 12.41 11.88
C ILE A 103 7.75 12.29 11.27
N VAL A 104 7.59 12.59 9.97
CA VAL A 104 6.32 12.44 9.25
C VAL A 104 5.84 10.99 9.30
N PHE A 105 6.73 10.03 9.05
CA PHE A 105 6.38 8.61 9.14
C PHE A 105 5.98 8.19 10.54
N GLY A 106 6.75 8.60 11.57
CA GLY A 106 6.42 8.33 12.97
C GLY A 106 5.06 8.92 13.37
N ALA A 107 4.79 10.16 12.99
CA ALA A 107 3.50 10.81 13.24
C ALA A 107 2.34 10.07 12.55
N LEU A 108 2.53 9.61 11.31
CA LEU A 108 1.54 8.80 10.59
C LEU A 108 1.28 7.47 11.27
N LEU A 109 2.31 6.78 11.77
CA LEU A 109 2.15 5.52 12.50
C LEU A 109 1.40 5.71 13.82
N VAL A 110 1.73 6.76 14.57
CA VAL A 110 1.00 7.12 15.80
C VAL A 110 -0.45 7.44 15.47
N PHE A 111 -0.71 8.26 14.45
CA PHE A 111 -2.06 8.58 14.01
C PHE A 111 -2.84 7.34 13.57
N ALA A 112 -2.24 6.45 12.76
CA ALA A 112 -2.87 5.22 12.31
C ALA A 112 -3.14 4.24 13.47
N GLY A 113 -2.21 4.11 14.41
CA GLY A 113 -2.38 3.30 15.62
C GLY A 113 -3.50 3.82 16.52
N LEU A 114 -3.53 5.14 16.78
CA LEU A 114 -4.60 5.77 17.56
C LEU A 114 -5.96 5.70 16.85
N GLY A 115 -5.98 5.94 15.53
CA GLY A 115 -7.19 5.90 14.71
C GLY A 115 -7.80 4.49 14.59
N SER A 116 -6.95 3.46 14.59
CA SER A 116 -7.40 2.05 14.61
C SER A 116 -7.92 1.62 15.98
N LEU A 117 -7.25 2.01 17.08
CA LEU A 117 -7.70 1.73 18.46
C LEU A 117 -9.03 2.43 18.81
N THR A 118 -9.20 3.68 18.38
CA THR A 118 -10.42 4.47 18.67
C THR A 118 -11.59 4.15 17.72
N GLY A 119 -11.34 3.38 16.66
CA GLY A 119 -12.31 3.14 15.59
C GLY A 119 -12.67 4.41 14.81
N PHE A 120 -11.91 5.49 14.96
CA PHE A 120 -12.14 6.76 14.29
C PHE A 120 -12.12 6.63 12.76
N ALA A 121 -11.24 5.76 12.23
CA ALA A 121 -11.18 5.42 10.81
C ALA A 121 -12.49 4.81 10.27
N ARG A 122 -13.27 4.10 11.10
CA ARG A 122 -14.60 3.57 10.74
C ARG A 122 -15.73 4.60 10.81
N ARG A 123 -15.52 5.72 11.53
CA ARG A 123 -16.54 6.78 11.68
C ARG A 123 -16.46 7.85 10.60
N MET A 124 -15.32 7.99 9.92
CA MET A 124 -15.22 8.84 8.74
C MET A 124 -15.91 8.15 7.57
N ARG A 125 -17.19 8.44 7.33
CA ARG A 125 -17.91 7.98 6.14
C ARG A 125 -17.60 8.93 4.98
N PHE A 126 -16.75 8.49 4.05
CA PHE A 126 -16.45 9.23 2.83
C PHE A 126 -17.53 8.97 1.76
N GLY A 127 -18.74 9.49 2.00
CA GLY A 127 -19.85 9.41 1.03
C GLY A 127 -19.76 10.44 -0.11
N ASP A 128 -18.90 11.45 0.04
CA ASP A 128 -18.85 12.63 -0.82
C ASP A 128 -17.65 12.58 -1.80
N ARG A 129 -17.88 12.98 -3.05
CA ARG A 129 -16.87 12.93 -4.14
C ARG A 129 -15.65 13.78 -3.82
N ASN A 130 -15.85 14.92 -3.17
CA ASN A 130 -14.77 15.81 -2.77
C ASN A 130 -13.87 15.19 -1.70
N LEU A 131 -14.47 14.47 -0.75
CA LEU A 131 -13.72 13.74 0.27
C LEU A 131 -12.93 12.58 -0.32
N ALA A 132 -13.46 11.93 -1.37
CA ALA A 132 -12.74 10.88 -2.09
C ALA A 132 -11.47 11.41 -2.76
N LEU A 133 -11.56 12.59 -3.38
CA LEU A 133 -10.42 13.26 -4.01
C LEU A 133 -9.37 13.68 -2.97
N VAL A 134 -9.79 14.31 -1.88
CA VAL A 134 -8.89 14.73 -0.80
C VAL A 134 -8.24 13.53 -0.12
N GLY A 135 -9.02 12.51 0.23
CA GLY A 135 -8.51 11.27 0.81
C GLY A 135 -7.54 10.55 -0.12
N GLY A 136 -7.85 10.51 -1.41
CA GLY A 136 -6.98 9.97 -2.45
C GLY A 136 -5.66 10.73 -2.52
N ALA A 137 -5.70 12.04 -2.69
CA ALA A 137 -4.53 12.90 -2.79
C ALA A 137 -3.64 12.82 -1.54
N LEU A 138 -4.23 12.89 -0.34
CA LEU A 138 -3.48 12.79 0.92
C LEU A 138 -2.88 11.39 1.10
N SER A 139 -3.66 10.34 0.84
CA SER A 139 -3.15 8.96 0.91
C SER A 139 -1.98 8.75 -0.06
N GLY A 140 -2.09 9.27 -1.27
CA GLY A 140 -1.03 9.24 -2.28
C GLY A 140 0.20 10.00 -1.83
N LEU A 141 0.03 11.27 -1.47
CA LEU A 141 1.12 12.16 -1.02
C LEU A 141 1.92 11.56 0.12
N LEU A 142 1.22 11.10 1.17
CA LEU A 142 1.85 10.49 2.34
C LEU A 142 2.48 9.14 1.99
N GLY A 143 1.80 8.34 1.16
CA GLY A 143 2.33 7.08 0.64
C GLY A 143 3.63 7.25 -0.15
N GLY A 144 3.68 8.25 -1.06
CA GLY A 144 4.84 8.57 -1.88
C GLY A 144 6.00 9.11 -1.05
N LEU A 145 5.72 9.99 -0.07
CA LEU A 145 6.73 10.49 0.87
C LEU A 145 7.36 9.36 1.69
N VAL A 146 6.56 8.39 2.12
CA VAL A 146 7.01 7.30 3.01
C VAL A 146 7.58 6.10 2.23
N GLY A 147 7.20 5.94 0.96
CA GLY A 147 7.50 4.75 0.18
C GLY A 147 6.68 3.52 0.55
N ASN A 148 5.57 3.66 1.29
CA ASN A 148 4.69 2.56 1.69
C ASN A 148 3.21 2.91 1.47
N GLN A 149 2.77 2.85 0.21
CA GLN A 149 1.45 3.32 -0.20
C GLN A 149 0.32 2.33 0.16
N GLY A 150 0.63 1.04 0.26
CA GLY A 150 -0.38 -0.02 0.38
C GLY A 150 -1.22 0.06 1.65
N GLY A 151 -0.58 0.21 2.82
CA GLY A 151 -1.27 0.28 4.10
C GLY A 151 -2.05 1.57 4.31
N ILE A 152 -1.48 2.70 3.90
CA ILE A 152 -2.13 4.02 3.99
C ILE A 152 -3.37 4.06 3.11
N ARG A 153 -3.26 3.56 1.88
CA ARG A 153 -4.40 3.43 0.96
C ARG A 153 -5.51 2.55 1.52
N ALA A 154 -5.16 1.37 2.02
CA ALA A 154 -6.15 0.46 2.60
C ALA A 154 -6.86 1.09 3.80
N ALA A 155 -6.13 1.79 4.66
CA ALA A 155 -6.71 2.52 5.79
C ALA A 155 -7.66 3.65 5.33
N ALA A 156 -7.31 4.38 4.28
CA ALA A 156 -8.19 5.40 3.72
C ALA A 156 -9.46 4.78 3.07
N LEU A 157 -9.32 3.65 2.39
CA LEU A 157 -10.42 2.93 1.76
C LEU A 157 -11.42 2.35 2.79
N LEU A 158 -10.99 2.08 4.02
CA LEU A 158 -11.90 1.65 5.11
C LEU A 158 -12.89 2.73 5.55
N GLY A 159 -12.66 3.99 5.20
CA GLY A 159 -13.61 5.07 5.43
C GLY A 159 -14.72 5.15 4.35
N PHE A 160 -14.60 4.39 3.27
CA PHE A 160 -15.66 4.31 2.26
C PHE A 160 -16.64 3.20 2.63
N ASP A 161 -17.91 3.44 2.35
CA ASP A 161 -19.01 2.48 2.55
C ASP A 161 -19.04 1.50 1.38
N VAL A 162 -18.01 0.65 1.29
CA VAL A 162 -17.84 -0.37 0.25
C VAL A 162 -17.80 -1.76 0.85
N ASP A 163 -18.47 -2.71 0.23
CA ASP A 163 -18.42 -4.12 0.62
C ASP A 163 -17.00 -4.68 0.49
N LYS A 164 -16.69 -5.78 1.18
CA LYS A 164 -15.32 -6.33 1.28
C LYS A 164 -14.73 -6.66 -0.09
N GLU A 165 -15.54 -7.23 -0.98
CA GLU A 165 -15.16 -7.57 -2.34
C GLU A 165 -14.83 -6.31 -3.14
N ALA A 166 -15.64 -5.26 -2.99
CA ALA A 166 -15.42 -3.98 -3.64
C ALA A 166 -14.22 -3.23 -3.05
N PHE A 167 -13.98 -3.34 -1.74
CA PHE A 167 -12.79 -2.84 -1.08
C PHE A 167 -11.53 -3.47 -1.66
N VAL A 168 -11.45 -4.81 -1.67
CA VAL A 168 -10.26 -5.53 -2.19
C VAL A 168 -10.06 -5.22 -3.67
N ALA A 169 -11.14 -5.25 -4.46
CA ALA A 169 -11.07 -4.95 -5.89
C ALA A 169 -10.61 -3.53 -6.18
N THR A 170 -11.18 -2.55 -5.50
CA THR A 170 -10.84 -1.13 -5.68
C THR A 170 -9.45 -0.82 -5.14
N ALA A 171 -9.07 -1.34 -3.97
CA ALA A 171 -7.72 -1.20 -3.43
C ALA A 171 -6.66 -1.78 -4.37
N THR A 172 -6.98 -2.91 -5.02
CA THR A 172 -6.11 -3.55 -6.01
C THR A 172 -6.02 -2.75 -7.30
N ALA A 173 -7.14 -2.23 -7.80
CA ALA A 173 -7.16 -1.41 -9.00
C ALA A 173 -6.38 -0.11 -8.79
N VAL A 174 -6.56 0.57 -7.65
CA VAL A 174 -5.78 1.76 -7.29
C VAL A 174 -4.29 1.42 -7.14
N ALA A 175 -3.95 0.25 -6.61
CA ALA A 175 -2.56 -0.22 -6.55
C ALA A 175 -1.92 -0.22 -7.94
N LEU A 176 -2.58 -0.82 -8.93
CA LEU A 176 -2.06 -0.86 -10.29
C LEU A 176 -1.92 0.53 -10.91
N VAL A 177 -2.87 1.43 -10.67
CA VAL A 177 -2.78 2.81 -11.19
C VAL A 177 -1.55 3.52 -10.62
N VAL A 178 -1.28 3.34 -9.32
CA VAL A 178 -0.13 3.93 -8.63
C VAL A 178 1.18 3.26 -9.02
N ASP A 179 1.20 1.94 -9.18
CA ASP A 179 2.43 1.19 -9.51
C ASP A 179 2.91 1.51 -10.95
N VAL A 180 2.01 1.99 -11.81
CA VAL A 180 2.30 2.41 -13.19
C VAL A 180 2.74 3.88 -13.29
N SER A 181 2.40 4.71 -12.31
CA SER A 181 2.75 6.15 -12.27
C SER A 181 4.14 6.38 -11.70
#